data_AF-A0A2H9LC04-F1
#
_entry.id   AF-A0A2H9LC04-F1
#
_cell.length_a   1.000
_cell.length_b   1.000
_cell.length_c   1.000
_cell.angle_alpha   90.00
_cell.angle_beta   90.00
_cell.angle_gamma   90.00
#
_symmetry.space_group_name_H-M   'P 1'
#
loop_
_entity.id
_entity.type
_entity.pdbx_description
1 polymer ?
#
loop_
_entity_poly.entity_id
_entity_poly.type
_entity_poly.pdbx_seq_one_letter_code
_entity_poly.pdbx_strand_id
1 'polypeptide(L)'
;MGLKGFYYLFEDKYYEILDAINEKVPIYKIIDPIDKILPSFILFVVLTLLIVGLLASVVVLPLFSQKLVATIEVLDNDNVPVNGADVTLQLVDDNSTVDNNIILVEGVTDEFGQFSVDLPKDEITVNIEIKPKELEAVNFKRVLVAGETITLKIFYGDVNPDNKEGVKEYTIKLVDSSNAPIKSSSASIYLSCYSGLDLGTKLNVTGSGIFTISVDSAKCGTLTAKADAPGYVPKTVEVKNLVEVIVLSKEPNTETKANLLVKVYKGEITAVLKDIKVTVCDSDNITCNSDFTNSVGIAEFNDLAVGYYTVTALDAENNNSKSMTFLLTSGKNEKSIELTDVPEDEKATYKISFKVKDVKGPLSNVGITLYKNSIF
;
A
#
# COMPACT_ATOMS: atom_id res chain seq x y z
N MET A 1 31.19 -46.60 0.46
CA MET A 1 32.11 -46.46 -0.69
C MET A 1 33.10 -45.36 -0.35
N GLY A 2 34.40 -45.65 -0.33
CA GLY A 2 35.43 -44.66 0.02
C GLY A 2 35.69 -43.68 -1.14
N LEU A 3 36.28 -42.52 -0.83
CA LEU A 3 36.71 -41.49 -1.80
C LEU A 3 37.50 -42.06 -2.99
N LYS A 4 38.33 -43.09 -2.75
CA LYS A 4 39.07 -43.79 -3.81
C LYS A 4 38.14 -44.50 -4.81
N GLY A 5 37.06 -45.10 -4.33
CA GLY A 5 36.09 -45.81 -5.19
C GLY A 5 35.29 -44.86 -6.07
N PHE A 6 35.01 -43.64 -5.60
CA PHE A 6 34.40 -42.61 -6.44
C PHE A 6 35.37 -42.10 -7.51
N TYR A 7 36.64 -41.87 -7.16
CA TYR A 7 37.67 -41.44 -8.10
C TYR A 7 37.81 -42.42 -9.27
N TYR A 8 38.00 -43.72 -9.00
CA TYR A 8 38.14 -44.72 -10.06
C TYR A 8 36.89 -44.87 -10.92
N LEU A 9 35.69 -44.73 -10.34
CA LEU A 9 34.44 -44.79 -11.12
C LEU A 9 34.31 -43.63 -12.12
N PHE A 10 34.75 -42.42 -11.75
CA PHE A 10 34.76 -41.28 -12.67
C PHE A 10 35.90 -41.36 -13.69
N GLU A 11 37.05 -41.91 -13.29
CA GLU A 11 38.19 -42.15 -14.18
C GLU A 11 37.83 -43.18 -15.26
N ASP A 12 37.21 -44.30 -14.89
CA ASP A 12 36.76 -45.33 -15.83
C ASP A 12 35.78 -44.76 -16.87
N LYS A 13 34.80 -43.96 -16.41
CA LYS A 13 33.85 -43.28 -17.29
C LYS A 13 34.50 -42.22 -18.18
N TYR A 14 35.52 -41.54 -17.68
CA TYR A 14 36.25 -40.55 -18.45
C TYR A 14 36.97 -41.21 -19.64
N TYR A 15 37.66 -42.34 -19.41
CA TYR A 15 38.30 -43.08 -20.50
C TYR A 15 37.28 -43.73 -21.46
N GLU A 16 36.15 -44.22 -20.97
CA GLU A 16 35.05 -44.71 -21.82
C GLU A 16 34.54 -43.62 -22.80
N ILE A 17 34.45 -42.37 -22.32
CA ILE A 17 34.07 -41.22 -23.16
C ILE A 17 35.19 -40.89 -24.15
N LEU A 18 36.46 -40.93 -23.73
CA LEU A 18 37.59 -40.69 -24.61
C LEU A 18 37.68 -41.74 -25.73
N ASP A 19 37.41 -43.01 -25.42
CA ASP A 19 37.34 -44.09 -26.41
C ASP A 19 36.26 -43.81 -27.45
N ALA A 20 35.05 -43.44 -27.03
CA ALA A 20 33.95 -43.09 -27.93
C ALA A 20 34.25 -41.87 -28.82
N ILE A 21 35.00 -40.88 -28.29
CA ILE A 21 35.46 -39.73 -29.08
C ILE A 21 36.58 -40.14 -30.04
N ASN A 22 37.50 -41.00 -29.58
CA ASN A 22 38.64 -41.47 -30.33
C ASN A 22 38.27 -42.22 -31.61
N GLU A 23 37.14 -42.94 -31.60
CA GLU A 23 36.57 -43.59 -32.78
C GLU A 23 36.32 -42.62 -33.95
N LYS A 24 36.04 -41.35 -33.65
CA LYS A 24 35.71 -40.31 -34.64
C LYS A 24 36.81 -39.28 -34.84
N VAL A 25 37.54 -38.95 -33.79
CA VAL A 25 38.62 -37.97 -33.78
C VAL A 25 39.76 -38.55 -32.95
N PRO A 26 40.97 -38.78 -33.49
CA PRO A 26 42.03 -39.53 -32.81
C PRO A 26 42.63 -38.74 -31.62
N ILE A 27 41.90 -38.69 -30.52
CA ILE A 27 42.17 -37.82 -29.36
C ILE A 27 43.37 -38.31 -28.54
N TYR A 28 43.62 -39.62 -28.52
CA TYR A 28 44.80 -40.22 -27.85
C TYR A 28 46.12 -39.66 -28.39
N LYS A 29 46.20 -39.30 -29.69
CA LYS A 29 47.40 -38.65 -30.24
C LYS A 29 47.72 -37.31 -29.59
N ILE A 30 46.73 -36.65 -29.00
CA ILE A 30 46.84 -35.34 -28.35
C ILE A 30 47.05 -35.50 -26.85
N ILE A 31 46.38 -36.48 -26.21
CA ILE A 31 46.45 -36.67 -24.75
C ILE A 31 47.58 -37.61 -24.30
N ASP A 32 48.02 -38.58 -25.10
CA ASP A 32 49.13 -39.50 -24.74
C ASP A 32 50.45 -38.79 -24.39
N PRO A 33 50.86 -37.69 -25.08
CA PRO A 33 52.02 -36.91 -24.67
C PRO A 33 51.84 -36.22 -23.31
N ILE A 34 50.60 -35.85 -22.95
CA ILE A 34 50.25 -35.18 -21.71
C ILE A 34 50.22 -36.20 -20.56
N ASP A 35 49.62 -37.37 -20.79
CA ASP A 35 49.51 -38.48 -19.83
C ASP A 35 50.87 -39.00 -19.33
N LYS A 36 51.92 -38.86 -20.15
CA LYS A 36 53.29 -39.21 -19.75
C LYS A 36 53.86 -38.33 -18.64
N ILE A 37 53.34 -37.12 -18.48
CA ILE A 37 53.84 -36.13 -17.50
C ILE A 37 52.86 -36.02 -16.33
N LEU A 38 51.55 -36.03 -16.59
CA LEU A 38 50.49 -35.94 -15.60
C LEU A 38 49.25 -36.71 -16.10
N PRO A 39 48.57 -37.51 -15.26
CA PRO A 39 47.32 -38.15 -15.65
C PRO A 39 46.30 -37.15 -16.20
N SER A 40 45.83 -37.39 -17.42
CA SER A 40 44.95 -36.53 -18.21
C SER A 40 43.60 -36.36 -17.53
N PHE A 41 43.15 -37.36 -16.77
CA PHE A 41 41.96 -37.26 -15.93
C PHE A 41 42.10 -36.19 -14.84
N ILE A 42 43.26 -36.09 -14.18
CA ILE A 42 43.51 -35.04 -13.16
C ILE A 42 43.50 -33.67 -13.82
N LEU A 43 44.15 -33.53 -14.99
CA LEU A 43 44.14 -32.29 -15.76
C LEU A 43 42.71 -31.90 -16.16
N PHE A 44 41.90 -32.85 -16.61
CA PHE A 44 40.50 -32.64 -16.95
C PHE A 44 39.67 -32.17 -15.75
N VAL A 45 39.86 -32.76 -14.57
CA VAL A 45 39.18 -32.33 -13.33
C VAL A 45 39.57 -30.91 -12.97
N VAL A 46 40.87 -30.55 -13.02
CA VAL A 46 41.34 -29.19 -12.73
C VAL A 46 40.78 -28.18 -13.73
N LEU A 47 40.83 -28.50 -15.03
CA LEU A 47 40.29 -27.63 -16.08
C LEU A 47 38.78 -27.45 -15.92
N THR A 48 38.06 -28.52 -15.60
CA THR A 48 36.61 -28.49 -15.37
C THR A 48 36.28 -27.62 -14.15
N LEU A 49 37.02 -27.76 -13.04
CA LEU A 49 36.84 -26.89 -11.87
C LEU A 49 37.14 -25.42 -12.19
N LEU A 50 38.15 -25.14 -13.02
CA LEU A 50 38.47 -23.78 -13.45
C LEU A 50 37.35 -23.19 -14.31
N ILE A 51 36.82 -23.94 -15.27
CA ILE A 51 35.70 -23.52 -16.13
C ILE A 51 34.44 -23.33 -15.30
N VAL A 52 34.10 -24.26 -14.40
CA VAL A 52 32.95 -24.14 -13.50
C VAL A 52 33.13 -22.95 -12.56
N GLY A 53 34.33 -22.72 -12.04
CA GLY A 53 34.64 -21.55 -11.20
C GLY A 53 34.49 -20.22 -11.95
N LEU A 54 34.90 -20.17 -13.22
CA LEU A 54 34.75 -18.99 -14.07
C LEU A 54 33.28 -18.76 -14.49
N LEU A 55 32.53 -19.82 -14.80
CA LEU A 55 31.10 -19.72 -15.07
C LEU A 55 30.32 -19.31 -13.82
N ALA A 56 30.68 -19.88 -12.67
CA ALA A 56 30.12 -19.48 -11.39
C ALA A 56 30.45 -18.02 -11.08
N SER A 57 31.67 -17.53 -11.35
CA SER A 57 31.98 -16.11 -11.10
C SER A 57 31.14 -15.17 -11.96
N VAL A 58 30.89 -15.50 -13.23
CA VAL A 58 30.06 -14.67 -14.12
C VAL A 58 28.58 -14.70 -13.74
N VAL A 59 28.05 -15.84 -13.29
CA VAL A 59 26.61 -16.00 -12.99
C VAL A 59 26.27 -15.63 -11.55
N VAL A 60 27.15 -15.96 -10.60
CA VAL A 60 26.89 -15.87 -9.17
C VAL A 60 27.29 -14.51 -8.60
N LEU A 61 28.39 -13.90 -9.07
CA LEU A 61 28.81 -12.58 -8.56
C LEU A 61 27.79 -11.44 -8.81
N PRO A 62 27.10 -11.33 -9.96
CA PRO A 62 26.10 -10.27 -10.14
C PRO A 62 24.81 -10.49 -9.31
N LEU A 63 24.59 -11.67 -8.73
CA LEU A 63 23.50 -11.91 -7.77
C LEU A 63 23.85 -11.41 -6.36
N PHE A 64 25.11 -11.11 -6.09
CA PHE A 64 25.57 -10.60 -4.82
C PHE A 64 25.80 -9.09 -4.90
N SER A 65 24.79 -8.34 -4.45
CA SER A 65 24.87 -6.92 -4.06
C SER A 65 24.77 -5.90 -5.20
N GLN A 66 23.58 -5.82 -5.81
CA GLN A 66 23.14 -4.51 -6.28
C GLN A 66 22.73 -3.71 -5.05
N LYS A 67 23.56 -2.72 -4.68
CA LYS A 67 23.14 -1.75 -3.67
C LYS A 67 21.89 -1.05 -4.20
N LEU A 68 20.81 -1.14 -3.44
CA LEU A 68 19.60 -0.39 -3.72
C LEU A 68 19.89 1.05 -3.30
N VAL A 69 20.12 1.95 -4.26
CA VAL A 69 20.48 3.34 -3.95
C VAL A 69 19.34 4.25 -4.39
N ALA A 70 18.90 5.16 -3.53
CA ALA A 70 18.03 6.27 -3.92
C ALA A 70 18.78 7.59 -3.78
N THR A 71 18.45 8.54 -4.65
CA THR A 71 19.08 9.87 -4.64
C THR A 71 18.04 10.93 -4.28
N ILE A 72 18.42 11.82 -3.36
CA ILE A 72 17.64 12.98 -2.95
C ILE A 72 18.35 14.21 -3.51
N GLU A 73 17.67 14.94 -4.37
CA GLU A 73 18.14 16.19 -4.94
C GLU A 73 17.46 17.35 -4.22
N VAL A 74 18.25 18.25 -3.64
CA VAL A 74 17.78 19.43 -2.90
C VAL A 74 18.06 20.67 -3.71
N LEU A 75 17.00 21.34 -4.14
CA LEU A 75 17.04 22.57 -4.92
C LEU A 75 16.43 23.72 -4.13
N ASP A 76 16.76 24.96 -4.49
CA ASP A 76 16.07 26.13 -3.99
C ASP A 76 14.86 26.55 -4.86
N ASN A 77 14.31 27.72 -4.53
CA ASN A 77 13.19 28.35 -5.24
C ASN A 77 13.47 28.65 -6.71
N ASP A 78 14.72 28.94 -7.03
CA ASP A 78 15.20 29.28 -8.36
C ASP A 78 15.71 28.05 -9.12
N ASN A 79 15.53 26.85 -8.55
CA ASN A 79 16.06 25.56 -9.02
C ASN A 79 17.59 25.50 -9.01
N VAL A 80 18.24 26.26 -8.13
CA VAL A 80 19.68 26.18 -7.89
C VAL A 80 19.93 25.07 -6.87
N PRO A 81 20.89 24.15 -7.13
CA PRO A 81 21.20 23.10 -6.17
C PRO A 81 21.76 23.62 -4.86
N VAL A 82 21.32 22.99 -3.76
CA VAL A 82 21.72 23.37 -2.41
C VAL A 82 22.87 22.52 -1.94
N ASN A 83 24.08 23.05 -1.98
CA ASN A 83 25.29 22.36 -1.55
C ASN A 83 25.49 22.44 -0.03
N GLY A 84 25.86 21.31 0.59
CA GLY A 84 26.25 21.23 1.99
C GLY A 84 25.09 21.41 2.97
N ALA A 85 23.87 21.05 2.59
CA ALA A 85 22.76 20.92 3.53
C ALA A 85 22.85 19.59 4.27
N ASP A 86 22.68 19.61 5.60
CA ASP A 86 22.61 18.39 6.40
C ASP A 86 21.28 17.68 6.09
N VAL A 87 21.33 16.38 5.77
CA VAL A 87 20.16 15.55 5.49
C VAL A 87 20.11 14.41 6.49
N THR A 88 19.00 14.29 7.21
CA THR A 88 18.72 13.21 8.15
C THR A 88 17.49 12.44 7.68
N LEU A 89 17.64 11.15 7.40
CA LEU A 89 16.57 10.26 7.02
C LEU A 89 16.18 9.36 8.18
N GLN A 90 14.88 9.31 8.46
CA GLN A 90 14.26 8.37 9.37
C GLN A 90 13.52 7.32 8.54
N LEU A 91 14.12 6.14 8.38
CA LEU A 91 13.50 5.03 7.66
C LEU A 91 12.45 4.37 8.56
N VAL A 92 11.18 4.36 8.12
CA VAL A 92 10.06 3.75 8.84
C VAL A 92 9.68 2.46 8.13
N ASP A 93 9.82 1.31 8.80
CA ASP A 93 9.39 0.03 8.25
C ASP A 93 7.96 -0.29 8.68
N ASP A 94 7.01 -0.13 7.76
CA ASP A 94 5.57 -0.32 7.98
C ASP A 94 5.18 -1.74 8.45
N ASN A 95 6.06 -2.74 8.27
CA ASN A 95 5.83 -4.12 8.70
C ASN A 95 6.33 -4.43 10.12
N SER A 96 7.02 -3.50 10.80
CA SER A 96 7.51 -3.72 12.16
C SER A 96 6.46 -3.27 13.16
N THR A 97 5.75 -4.23 13.77
CA THR A 97 4.83 -3.99 14.91
C THR A 97 5.54 -3.66 16.23
N VAL A 98 6.86 -3.46 16.18
CA VAL A 98 7.69 -3.06 17.32
C VAL A 98 8.23 -1.67 17.04
N ASP A 99 7.85 -0.69 17.87
CA ASP A 99 8.15 0.75 17.81
C ASP A 99 9.65 1.14 17.84
N ASN A 100 10.59 0.21 17.62
CA ASN A 100 12.01 0.41 17.90
C ASN A 100 12.97 0.29 16.69
N ASN A 101 12.48 0.05 15.47
CA ASN A 101 13.35 -0.06 14.28
C ASN A 101 13.38 1.23 13.45
N ILE A 102 13.71 2.35 14.10
CA ILE A 102 14.03 3.59 13.40
C ILE A 102 15.51 3.54 13.00
N ILE A 103 15.79 3.46 11.70
CA ILE A 103 17.16 3.62 11.19
C ILE A 103 17.34 5.09 10.80
N LEU A 104 18.31 5.74 11.44
CA LEU A 104 18.73 7.09 11.11
C LEU A 104 19.91 7.03 10.13
N VAL A 105 19.77 7.70 8.99
CA VAL A 105 20.86 7.88 8.02
C VAL A 105 21.11 9.37 7.88
N GLU A 106 22.34 9.77 8.13
CA GLU A 106 22.76 11.19 8.08
C GLU A 106 23.78 11.39 6.97
N GLY A 107 23.75 12.56 6.35
CA GLY A 107 24.79 12.99 5.42
C GLY A 107 24.62 14.43 5.00
N VAL A 108 25.35 14.83 3.95
CA VAL A 108 25.32 16.18 3.41
C VAL A 108 25.12 16.14 1.91
N THR A 109 24.42 17.13 1.37
CA THR A 109 24.29 17.28 -0.09
C THR A 109 25.60 17.71 -0.73
N ASP A 110 25.85 17.23 -1.96
CA ASP A 110 27.04 17.58 -2.75
C ASP A 110 26.89 18.88 -3.56
N GLU A 111 27.84 19.16 -4.46
CA GLU A 111 27.83 20.37 -5.31
C GLU A 111 26.65 20.44 -6.29
N PHE A 112 25.99 19.32 -6.56
CA PHE A 112 24.77 19.20 -7.36
C PHE A 112 23.51 19.14 -6.48
N GLY A 113 23.64 19.40 -5.18
CA GLY A 113 22.54 19.32 -4.23
C GLY A 113 22.06 17.90 -3.98
N GLN A 114 22.87 16.88 -4.30
CA GLN A 114 22.45 15.48 -4.23
C GLN A 114 22.97 14.80 -2.97
N PHE A 115 22.13 13.92 -2.40
CA PHE A 115 22.46 13.01 -1.32
C PHE A 115 21.97 11.60 -1.67
N SER A 116 22.86 10.61 -1.64
CA SER A 116 22.53 9.22 -1.99
C SER A 116 22.51 8.32 -0.75
N VAL A 117 21.50 7.47 -0.65
CA VAL A 117 21.29 6.57 0.48
C VAL A 117 21.12 5.12 0.00
N ASP A 118 21.78 4.18 0.70
CA ASP A 118 21.56 2.75 0.54
C ASP A 118 20.23 2.35 1.22
N LEU A 119 19.29 1.81 0.46
CA LEU A 119 17.98 1.36 0.92
C LEU A 119 18.01 -0.13 1.32
N PRO A 120 17.26 -0.52 2.37
CA PRO A 120 17.13 -1.93 2.77
C PRO A 120 16.17 -2.74 1.88
N LYS A 121 15.33 -2.08 1.07
CA LYS A 121 14.33 -2.67 0.17
C LYS A 121 14.10 -1.73 -1.02
N ASP A 122 13.44 -2.23 -2.07
CA ASP A 122 13.23 -1.49 -3.32
C ASP A 122 12.43 -0.19 -3.13
N GLU A 123 11.54 -0.14 -2.14
CA GLU A 123 10.70 1.03 -1.83
C GLU A 123 10.51 1.18 -0.31
N ILE A 124 10.71 2.39 0.23
CA ILE A 124 10.53 2.66 1.66
C ILE A 124 10.00 4.07 1.95
N THR A 125 9.08 4.17 2.91
CA THR A 125 8.61 5.46 3.44
C THR A 125 9.63 6.03 4.43
N VAL A 126 10.01 7.29 4.24
CA VAL A 126 10.98 8.01 5.06
C VAL A 126 10.44 9.35 5.52
N ASN A 127 10.86 9.77 6.72
CA ASN A 127 10.85 11.18 7.09
C ASN A 127 12.24 11.76 6.80
N ILE A 128 12.31 12.90 6.13
CA ILE A 128 13.53 13.55 5.66
C ILE A 128 13.62 14.90 6.35
N GLU A 129 14.61 15.11 7.19
CA GLU A 129 14.95 16.42 7.73
C GLU A 129 16.12 17.00 6.92
N ILE A 130 15.97 18.22 6.41
CA ILE A 130 16.99 18.94 5.64
C ILE A 130 17.29 20.24 6.37
N LYS A 131 18.55 20.45 6.73
CA LYS A 131 19.02 21.65 7.41
C LYS A 131 20.12 22.34 6.59
N PRO A 132 19.77 23.39 5.84
CA PRO A 132 20.76 24.22 5.15
C PRO A 132 21.65 24.97 6.15
N LYS A 133 22.87 25.32 5.73
CA LYS A 133 23.96 25.84 6.59
C LYS A 133 23.62 27.03 7.50
N GLU A 134 22.55 27.77 7.22
CA GLU A 134 22.14 28.96 7.97
C GLU A 134 20.62 29.08 8.13
N LEU A 135 19.87 27.98 7.94
CA LEU A 135 18.42 27.96 8.04
C LEU A 135 17.91 26.96 9.08
N GLU A 136 16.64 27.14 9.47
CA GLU A 136 15.93 26.13 10.24
C GLU A 136 15.75 24.84 9.43
N ALA A 137 15.72 23.71 10.13
CA ALA A 137 15.51 22.41 9.53
C ALA A 137 14.09 22.29 8.97
N VAL A 138 13.98 21.65 7.81
CA VAL A 138 12.73 21.39 7.11
C VAL A 138 12.48 19.89 7.08
N ASN A 139 11.25 19.48 7.41
CA ASN A 139 10.87 18.07 7.47
C ASN A 139 9.96 17.70 6.31
N PHE A 140 10.21 16.58 5.64
CA PHE A 140 9.38 16.01 4.57
C PHE A 140 9.03 14.57 4.89
N LYS A 141 7.88 14.08 4.40
CA LYS A 141 7.56 12.64 4.36
C LYS A 141 7.45 12.18 2.91
N ARG A 142 8.25 11.19 2.51
CA ARG A 142 8.33 10.72 1.12
C ARG A 142 8.51 9.21 1.06
N VAL A 143 8.23 8.65 -0.11
CA VAL A 143 8.60 7.28 -0.46
C VAL A 143 9.86 7.36 -1.32
N LEU A 144 10.91 6.63 -0.96
CA LEU A 144 12.12 6.46 -1.76
C LEU A 144 12.03 5.14 -2.51
N VAL A 145 12.37 5.17 -3.80
CA VAL A 145 12.45 4.00 -4.68
C VAL A 145 13.89 3.82 -5.15
N ALA A 146 14.39 2.59 -5.09
CA ALA A 146 15.75 2.27 -5.51
C ALA A 146 15.94 2.56 -7.01
N GLY A 147 17.00 3.29 -7.33
CA GLY A 147 17.33 3.75 -8.69
C GLY A 147 16.64 5.06 -9.10
N GLU A 148 15.76 5.63 -8.27
CA GLU A 148 15.09 6.90 -8.55
C GLU A 148 15.76 8.10 -7.84
N THR A 149 15.60 9.27 -8.48
CA THR A 149 15.95 10.56 -7.90
C THR A 149 14.68 11.30 -7.50
N ILE A 150 14.56 11.66 -6.22
CA ILE A 150 13.50 12.53 -5.73
C ILE A 150 14.00 13.97 -5.63
N THR A 151 13.28 14.92 -6.21
CA THR A 151 13.62 16.35 -6.10
C THR A 151 12.81 16.99 -4.98
N LEU A 152 13.51 17.57 -4.01
CA LEU A 152 12.99 18.35 -2.91
C LEU A 152 13.40 19.80 -3.07
N LYS A 153 12.45 20.71 -2.92
CA LYS A 153 12.68 22.14 -3.04
C LYS A 153 12.55 22.82 -1.68
N ILE A 154 13.54 23.63 -1.34
CA ILE A 154 13.59 24.40 -0.10
C ILE A 154 13.52 25.90 -0.40
N PHE A 155 12.88 26.65 0.50
CA PHE A 155 12.61 28.07 0.28
C PHE A 155 13.61 28.91 1.06
N TYR A 156 14.56 29.53 0.37
CA TYR A 156 15.29 30.69 0.88
C TYR A 156 14.38 31.91 0.73
N GLY A 157 13.37 31.99 1.59
CA GLY A 157 12.76 33.29 1.85
C GLY A 157 13.71 34.04 2.77
N ASP A 158 14.09 35.27 2.42
CA ASP A 158 14.41 36.26 3.44
C ASP A 158 13.16 36.33 4.32
N VAL A 159 13.19 35.61 5.45
CA VAL A 159 12.24 35.82 6.53
C VAL A 159 12.63 37.18 7.06
N ASN A 160 12.20 38.25 6.37
CA ASN A 160 12.42 39.60 6.82
C ASN A 160 11.78 39.64 8.22
N PRO A 161 12.56 39.73 9.31
CA PRO A 161 12.02 39.64 10.65
C PRO A 161 11.08 40.82 10.96
N ASP A 162 11.11 41.85 10.12
CA ASP A 162 10.20 43.00 10.17
C ASP A 162 8.86 42.77 9.43
N ASN A 163 8.78 41.79 8.52
CA ASN A 163 7.51 41.31 7.98
C ASN A 163 6.88 40.31 8.94
N LYS A 164 6.39 40.84 10.08
CA LYS A 164 5.42 40.15 10.96
C LYS A 164 4.07 39.99 10.25
N GLU A 165 4.03 39.32 9.11
CA GLU A 165 2.79 38.72 8.64
C GLU A 165 2.51 37.53 9.56
N GLY A 166 1.94 37.84 10.73
CA GLY A 166 1.58 36.87 11.74
C GLY A 166 0.57 35.84 11.24
N VAL A 167 0.16 34.95 12.14
CA VAL A 167 -0.83 33.90 11.88
C VAL A 167 -2.03 34.46 11.10
N LYS A 168 -2.20 34.03 9.84
CA LYS A 168 -3.32 34.37 8.98
C LYS A 168 -4.38 33.29 9.06
N GLU A 169 -5.65 33.70 9.16
CA GLU A 169 -6.78 32.77 9.07
C GLU A 169 -7.25 32.66 7.62
N TYR A 170 -7.16 31.45 7.08
CA TYR A 170 -7.68 31.10 5.76
C TYR A 170 -9.02 30.37 5.91
N THR A 171 -9.99 30.77 5.10
CA THR A 171 -11.27 30.09 4.95
C THR A 171 -11.29 29.38 3.59
N ILE A 172 -11.37 28.07 3.58
CA ILE A 172 -11.54 27.29 2.36
C ILE A 172 -13.02 26.93 2.22
N LYS A 173 -13.57 27.05 1.02
CA LYS A 173 -14.92 26.63 0.67
C LYS A 173 -14.85 25.53 -0.37
N LEU A 174 -15.44 24.37 -0.07
CA LEU A 174 -15.50 23.24 -0.98
C LEU A 174 -16.88 23.18 -1.63
N VAL A 175 -16.90 23.39 -2.95
CA VAL A 175 -18.14 23.46 -3.74
C VAL A 175 -18.07 22.58 -4.98
N ASP A 176 -19.21 22.20 -5.52
CA ASP A 176 -19.30 21.51 -6.80
C ASP A 176 -19.27 22.49 -7.98
N SER A 177 -19.29 21.96 -9.20
CA SER A 177 -19.36 22.74 -10.45
C SER A 177 -20.57 23.69 -10.56
N SER A 178 -21.63 23.49 -9.77
CA SER A 178 -22.81 24.37 -9.68
C SER A 178 -22.68 25.39 -8.54
N ASN A 179 -21.51 25.48 -7.90
CA ASN A 179 -21.22 26.32 -6.73
C ASN A 179 -22.05 25.94 -5.49
N ALA A 180 -22.61 24.73 -5.44
CA ALA A 180 -23.29 24.21 -4.26
C ALA A 180 -22.27 23.62 -3.28
N PRO A 181 -22.42 23.84 -1.95
CA PRO A 181 -21.47 23.31 -0.97
C PRO A 181 -21.49 21.78 -0.94
N ILE A 182 -20.31 21.17 -0.93
CA ILE A 182 -20.15 19.72 -0.80
C ILE A 182 -20.30 19.35 0.68
N LYS A 183 -21.44 18.73 1.04
CA LYS A 183 -21.83 18.44 2.43
C LYS A 183 -21.41 17.06 2.95
N SER A 184 -20.48 16.39 2.26
CA SER A 184 -20.06 15.04 2.65
C SER A 184 -19.20 15.06 3.92
N SER A 185 -19.62 14.33 4.96
CA SER A 185 -18.85 14.15 6.20
C SER A 185 -17.53 13.40 6.00
N SER A 186 -17.36 12.74 4.86
CA SER A 186 -16.14 12.01 4.49
C SER A 186 -15.20 12.81 3.58
N ALA A 187 -15.60 14.00 3.13
CA ALA A 187 -14.69 14.86 2.39
C ALA A 187 -13.56 15.38 3.30
N SER A 188 -12.40 15.64 2.71
CA SER A 188 -11.16 15.92 3.42
C SER A 188 -10.38 17.00 2.68
N ILE A 189 -9.78 17.92 3.44
CA ILE A 189 -8.79 18.85 2.91
C ILE A 189 -7.44 18.54 3.54
N TYR A 190 -6.44 18.42 2.68
CA TYR A 190 -5.04 18.24 3.02
C TYR A 190 -4.31 19.53 2.70
N LEU A 191 -3.59 20.07 3.68
CA LEU A 191 -2.87 21.33 3.53
C LEU A 191 -1.38 21.06 3.60
N SER A 192 -0.67 21.57 2.61
CA SER A 192 0.79 21.48 2.52
C SER A 192 1.38 22.85 2.28
N CYS A 193 2.44 23.15 3.01
CA CYS A 193 3.30 24.29 2.75
C CYS A 193 4.40 23.85 1.79
N TYR A 194 4.73 24.66 0.80
CA TYR A 194 5.78 24.32 -0.15
C TYR A 194 7.15 24.20 0.55
N SER A 195 7.34 24.90 1.67
CA SER A 195 8.51 24.75 2.55
C SER A 195 8.66 23.37 3.20
N GLY A 196 8.14 22.29 2.62
CA GLY A 196 8.25 20.92 3.11
C GLY A 196 7.37 20.59 4.30
N LEU A 197 6.98 21.61 5.08
CA LEU A 197 6.13 21.48 6.25
C LEU A 197 4.76 20.90 5.85
N ASP A 198 4.64 19.58 5.97
CA ASP A 198 3.34 18.92 6.00
C ASP A 198 2.67 19.36 7.29
N LEU A 199 1.64 20.19 7.19
CA LEU A 199 0.85 20.56 8.35
C LEU A 199 0.11 19.34 8.92
N GLY A 200 0.12 18.19 8.20
CA GLY A 200 -0.36 16.88 8.65
C GLY A 200 -1.85 16.86 8.99
N THR A 201 -2.54 17.98 8.76
CA THR A 201 -3.87 18.18 9.30
C THR A 201 -4.87 17.80 8.23
N LYS A 202 -5.28 16.52 8.25
CA LYS A 202 -6.50 16.10 7.58
C LYS A 202 -7.67 16.78 8.28
N LEU A 203 -8.26 17.77 7.63
CA LEU A 203 -9.45 18.46 8.14
C LEU A 203 -10.69 17.80 7.52
N ASN A 204 -11.52 17.17 8.36
CA ASN A 204 -12.82 16.67 7.95
C ASN A 204 -13.77 17.86 7.69
N VAL A 205 -14.54 17.80 6.59
CA VAL A 205 -15.47 18.88 6.24
C VAL A 205 -16.60 18.96 7.25
N THR A 206 -16.85 20.17 7.75
CA THR A 206 -18.11 20.43 8.44
C THR A 206 -19.26 20.31 7.44
N GLY A 207 -20.48 19.96 7.87
CA GLY A 207 -21.64 19.84 6.98
C GLY A 207 -22.01 21.10 6.16
N SER A 208 -21.30 22.21 6.37
CA SER A 208 -21.41 23.46 5.61
C SER A 208 -20.50 23.55 4.38
N GLY A 209 -19.52 22.66 4.21
CA GLY A 209 -18.53 22.78 3.13
C GLY A 209 -17.46 23.86 3.38
N ILE A 210 -17.38 24.40 4.60
CA ILE A 210 -16.49 25.50 4.98
C ILE A 210 -15.50 25.02 6.05
N PHE A 211 -14.26 25.49 5.91
CA PHE A 211 -13.12 25.13 6.75
C PHE A 211 -12.33 26.39 7.05
N THR A 212 -11.92 26.57 8.30
CA THR A 212 -11.07 27.69 8.70
C THR A 212 -9.79 27.13 9.31
N ILE A 213 -8.64 27.63 8.86
CA ILE A 213 -7.32 27.26 9.37
C ILE A 213 -6.50 28.51 9.65
N SER A 214 -5.79 28.51 10.77
CA SER A 214 -4.77 29.49 11.11
C SER A 214 -3.40 29.00 10.65
N VAL A 215 -2.75 29.70 9.72
CA VAL A 215 -1.42 29.36 9.19
C VAL A 215 -0.45 30.49 9.48
N ASP A 216 0.72 30.13 10.01
CA ASP A 216 1.84 31.08 10.13
C ASP A 216 2.45 31.31 8.73
N SER A 217 1.99 32.36 8.05
CA SER A 217 2.40 32.66 6.67
C SER A 217 3.91 32.89 6.54
N ALA A 218 4.57 33.37 7.60
CA ALA A 218 6.01 33.58 7.60
C ALA A 218 6.80 32.26 7.48
N LYS A 219 6.22 31.12 7.89
CA LYS A 219 6.87 29.81 7.88
C LYS A 219 6.41 28.89 6.75
N CYS A 220 5.20 29.10 6.26
CA CYS A 220 4.57 28.22 5.28
C CYS A 220 5.02 28.49 3.83
N GLY A 221 5.44 29.73 3.52
CA GLY A 221 5.64 30.15 2.13
C GLY A 221 4.33 29.99 1.34
N THR A 222 4.37 29.27 0.22
CA THR A 222 3.18 29.00 -0.59
C THR A 222 2.31 27.90 0.03
N LEU A 223 1.11 28.27 0.49
CA LEU A 223 0.11 27.33 0.99
C LEU A 223 -0.61 26.64 -0.17
N THR A 224 -0.69 25.32 -0.13
CA THR A 224 -1.43 24.49 -1.09
C THR A 224 -2.48 23.66 -0.38
N ALA A 225 -3.63 23.49 -1.02
CA ALA A 225 -4.75 22.70 -0.51
C ALA A 225 -5.14 21.63 -1.52
N LYS A 226 -5.07 20.36 -1.12
CA LYS A 226 -5.65 19.24 -1.85
C LYS A 226 -6.99 18.87 -1.21
N ALA A 227 -8.07 19.05 -1.95
CA ALA A 227 -9.39 18.63 -1.52
C ALA A 227 -9.76 17.28 -2.16
N ASP A 228 -10.36 16.42 -1.36
CA ASP A 228 -10.82 15.10 -1.74
C ASP A 228 -12.24 14.89 -1.17
N ALA A 229 -13.14 14.35 -1.99
CA ALA A 229 -14.53 14.10 -1.60
C ALA A 229 -15.06 12.91 -2.39
N PRO A 230 -15.73 11.93 -1.75
CA PRO A 230 -16.30 10.79 -2.48
C PRO A 230 -17.26 11.22 -3.60
N GLY A 231 -17.07 10.63 -4.79
CA GLY A 231 -17.83 10.96 -6.00
C GLY A 231 -17.33 12.20 -6.76
N TYR A 232 -16.17 12.76 -6.37
CA TYR A 232 -15.55 13.90 -7.02
C TYR A 232 -14.09 13.61 -7.35
N VAL A 233 -13.59 14.22 -8.44
CA VAL A 233 -12.17 14.16 -8.78
C VAL A 233 -11.38 15.03 -7.79
N PRO A 234 -10.36 14.47 -7.08
CA PRO A 234 -9.53 15.25 -6.18
C PRO A 234 -8.84 16.42 -6.89
N LYS A 235 -8.71 17.56 -6.20
CA LYS A 235 -8.13 18.76 -6.79
C LYS A 235 -7.16 19.44 -5.84
N THR A 236 -5.99 19.79 -6.36
CA THR A 236 -4.98 20.59 -5.66
C THR A 236 -5.00 22.02 -6.17
N VAL A 237 -5.01 22.99 -5.27
CA VAL A 237 -4.93 24.42 -5.58
C VAL A 237 -3.92 25.13 -4.70
N GLU A 238 -3.38 26.23 -5.20
CA GLU A 238 -2.60 27.20 -4.42
C GLU A 238 -3.56 28.16 -3.70
N VAL A 239 -3.43 28.32 -2.39
CA VAL A 239 -4.30 29.16 -1.56
C VAL A 239 -3.74 30.58 -1.56
N LYS A 240 -4.21 31.41 -2.50
CA LYS A 240 -3.71 32.80 -2.67
C LYS A 240 -4.47 33.81 -1.84
N ASN A 241 -5.72 33.50 -1.50
CA ASN A 241 -6.63 34.43 -0.84
C ASN A 241 -6.98 33.94 0.57
N LEU A 242 -7.30 34.86 1.49
CA LEU A 242 -7.84 34.51 2.81
C LEU A 242 -9.16 33.75 2.72
N VAL A 243 -9.89 33.87 1.61
CA VAL A 243 -11.07 33.05 1.31
C VAL A 243 -10.85 32.39 -0.05
N GLU A 244 -10.62 31.08 -0.05
CA GLU A 244 -10.33 30.31 -1.25
C GLU A 244 -11.48 29.36 -1.55
N VAL A 245 -11.87 29.23 -2.82
CA VAL A 245 -12.98 28.37 -3.25
C VAL A 245 -12.44 27.24 -4.12
N ILE A 246 -12.50 26.02 -3.59
CA ILE A 246 -12.11 24.81 -4.31
C ILE A 246 -13.35 24.22 -4.97
N VAL A 247 -13.42 24.37 -6.29
CA VAL A 247 -14.47 23.77 -7.13
C VAL A 247 -14.04 22.36 -7.53
N LEU A 248 -14.73 21.34 -7.03
CA LEU A 248 -14.56 19.96 -7.46
C LEU A 248 -15.53 19.62 -8.60
N SER A 249 -15.02 18.87 -9.57
CA SER A 249 -15.86 18.27 -10.59
C SER A 249 -16.33 16.92 -10.08
N LYS A 250 -17.62 16.60 -10.26
CA LYS A 250 -18.08 15.23 -10.06
C LYS A 250 -17.22 14.34 -10.93
N GLU A 251 -16.79 13.22 -10.36
CA GLU A 251 -16.17 12.19 -11.17
C GLU A 251 -17.16 11.90 -12.30
N PRO A 252 -16.74 11.98 -13.59
CA PRO A 252 -17.65 11.64 -14.68
C PRO A 252 -18.22 10.28 -14.32
N ASN A 253 -19.56 10.14 -14.27
CA ASN A 253 -20.25 8.92 -13.82
C ASN A 253 -19.79 7.70 -14.64
N THR A 254 -18.59 7.22 -14.35
CA THR A 254 -18.17 5.85 -14.40
C THR A 254 -18.45 5.35 -13.00
N GLU A 255 -19.72 5.46 -12.55
CA GLU A 255 -20.22 4.43 -11.66
C GLU A 255 -20.00 3.15 -12.45
N THR A 256 -18.88 2.50 -12.19
CA THR A 256 -18.56 1.23 -12.80
C THR A 256 -19.51 0.26 -12.14
N LYS A 257 -20.72 0.21 -12.66
CA LYS A 257 -21.77 -0.63 -12.11
C LYS A 257 -21.27 -2.06 -12.02
N ALA A 258 -21.53 -2.65 -10.88
CA ALA A 258 -21.17 -4.02 -10.58
C ALA A 258 -22.46 -4.84 -10.48
N ASN A 259 -22.39 -6.05 -11.02
CA ASN A 259 -23.41 -7.07 -10.84
C ASN A 259 -22.86 -8.10 -9.88
N LEU A 260 -23.67 -8.50 -8.90
CA LEU A 260 -23.32 -9.44 -7.86
C LEU A 260 -24.28 -10.62 -7.90
N LEU A 261 -23.74 -11.83 -8.06
CA LEU A 261 -24.46 -13.08 -7.84
C LEU A 261 -24.05 -13.67 -6.50
N VAL A 262 -25.03 -13.95 -5.64
CA VAL A 262 -24.82 -14.58 -4.35
C VAL A 262 -25.39 -15.99 -4.39
N LYS A 263 -24.52 -17.00 -4.31
CA LYS A 263 -24.88 -18.40 -4.26
C LYS A 263 -24.97 -18.89 -2.82
N VAL A 264 -26.10 -19.43 -2.40
CA VAL A 264 -26.29 -19.98 -1.06
C VAL A 264 -26.37 -21.50 -1.11
N TYR A 265 -25.63 -22.18 -0.23
CA TYR A 265 -25.55 -23.64 -0.17
C TYR A 265 -25.37 -24.15 1.27
N LYS A 266 -25.50 -25.47 1.44
CA LYS A 266 -25.37 -26.15 2.74
C LYS A 266 -24.38 -27.31 2.65
N GLY A 267 -23.27 -27.23 3.37
CA GLY A 267 -22.20 -28.23 3.30
C GLY A 267 -21.42 -28.15 2.00
N GLU A 268 -21.79 -28.96 1.00
CA GLU A 268 -21.13 -28.93 -0.31
C GLU A 268 -21.69 -27.83 -1.22
N ILE A 269 -20.85 -27.24 -2.07
CA ILE A 269 -21.24 -26.14 -2.99
C ILE A 269 -22.31 -26.53 -4.04
N THR A 270 -22.54 -27.82 -4.20
CA THR A 270 -23.58 -28.43 -5.06
C THR A 270 -24.94 -28.51 -4.36
N ALA A 271 -24.96 -28.54 -3.03
CA ALA A 271 -26.17 -28.57 -2.20
C ALA A 271 -26.74 -27.15 -2.01
N VAL A 272 -27.22 -26.58 -3.11
CA VAL A 272 -27.74 -25.21 -3.17
C VAL A 272 -29.08 -25.06 -2.45
N LEU A 273 -29.32 -23.89 -1.87
CA LEU A 273 -30.55 -23.59 -1.12
C LEU A 273 -31.41 -22.57 -1.88
N LYS A 274 -32.67 -22.93 -2.15
CA LYS A 274 -33.70 -22.10 -2.79
C LYS A 274 -34.49 -21.31 -1.73
N ASP A 275 -35.05 -20.17 -2.13
CA ASP A 275 -35.95 -19.33 -1.34
C ASP A 275 -35.30 -18.75 -0.06
N ILE A 276 -33.97 -18.65 -0.04
CA ILE A 276 -33.21 -18.00 1.04
C ILE A 276 -33.17 -16.50 0.79
N LYS A 277 -33.55 -15.70 1.79
CA LYS A 277 -33.48 -14.24 1.69
C LYS A 277 -32.02 -13.79 1.78
N VAL A 278 -31.54 -13.11 0.75
CA VAL A 278 -30.22 -12.49 0.71
C VAL A 278 -30.39 -10.98 0.77
N THR A 279 -29.71 -10.34 1.71
CA THR A 279 -29.66 -8.87 1.85
C THR A 279 -28.24 -8.40 1.60
N VAL A 280 -28.08 -7.36 0.78
CA VAL A 280 -26.81 -6.72 0.44
C VAL A 280 -26.89 -5.27 0.91
N CYS A 281 -26.03 -4.86 1.83
CA CYS A 281 -25.95 -3.51 2.37
C CYS A 281 -24.59 -2.88 2.06
N ASP A 282 -24.55 -1.58 1.79
CA ASP A 282 -23.29 -0.82 1.72
C ASP A 282 -22.54 -0.81 3.06
N SER A 283 -21.31 -0.29 3.07
CA SER A 283 -20.45 -0.27 4.25
C SER A 283 -21.03 0.46 5.46
N ASP A 284 -21.95 1.40 5.22
CA ASP A 284 -22.58 2.22 6.25
C ASP A 284 -23.93 1.64 6.70
N ASN A 285 -24.38 0.53 6.09
CA ASN A 285 -25.72 -0.06 6.23
C ASN A 285 -26.85 0.94 5.95
N ILE A 286 -26.62 1.91 5.05
CA ILE A 286 -27.61 2.94 4.70
C ILE A 286 -28.46 2.46 3.54
N THR A 287 -27.84 1.92 2.49
CA THR A 287 -28.54 1.35 1.34
C THR A 287 -28.48 -0.16 1.38
N CYS A 288 -29.64 -0.80 1.52
CA CYS A 288 -29.79 -2.24 1.55
C CYS A 288 -30.79 -2.70 0.48
N ASN A 289 -30.38 -3.66 -0.34
CA ASN A 289 -31.24 -4.36 -1.29
C ASN A 289 -31.39 -5.82 -0.86
N SER A 290 -32.54 -6.43 -1.12
CA SER A 290 -32.74 -7.84 -0.82
C SER A 290 -33.46 -8.58 -1.93
N ASP A 291 -33.07 -9.83 -2.14
CA ASP A 291 -33.70 -10.75 -3.08
C ASP A 291 -33.69 -12.18 -2.52
N PHE A 292 -34.43 -13.10 -3.14
CA PHE A 292 -34.49 -14.50 -2.76
C PHE A 292 -33.68 -15.37 -3.71
N THR A 293 -33.04 -16.41 -3.18
CA THR A 293 -32.33 -17.37 -4.03
C THR A 293 -33.30 -18.17 -4.91
N ASN A 294 -32.96 -18.30 -6.19
CA ASN A 294 -33.75 -19.07 -7.16
C ASN A 294 -33.53 -20.60 -7.03
N SER A 295 -34.04 -21.38 -7.99
CA SER A 295 -33.93 -22.86 -7.98
C SER A 295 -32.51 -23.42 -8.09
N VAL A 296 -31.52 -22.60 -8.46
CA VAL A 296 -30.10 -22.97 -8.45
C VAL A 296 -29.34 -22.33 -7.27
N GLY A 297 -30.07 -21.74 -6.32
CA GLY A 297 -29.56 -21.12 -5.10
C GLY A 297 -28.87 -19.78 -5.30
N ILE A 298 -29.22 -19.03 -6.35
CA ILE A 298 -28.59 -17.74 -6.67
C ILE A 298 -29.57 -16.60 -6.47
N ALA A 299 -29.13 -15.54 -5.77
CA ALA A 299 -29.76 -14.22 -5.73
C ALA A 299 -28.90 -13.23 -6.54
N GLU A 300 -29.53 -12.37 -7.35
CA GLU A 300 -28.84 -11.47 -8.28
C GLU A 300 -29.11 -10.01 -7.97
N PHE A 301 -28.04 -9.22 -7.90
CA PHE A 301 -28.09 -7.78 -7.64
C PHE A 301 -27.36 -7.06 -8.76
N ASN A 302 -28.09 -6.23 -9.49
CA ASN A 302 -27.56 -5.48 -10.63
C ASN A 302 -27.37 -4.01 -10.27
N ASP A 303 -26.52 -3.33 -11.04
CA ASP A 303 -26.33 -1.89 -10.95
C ASP A 303 -25.85 -1.38 -9.58
N LEU A 304 -25.06 -2.19 -8.85
CA LEU A 304 -24.46 -1.77 -7.59
C LEU A 304 -23.25 -0.87 -7.84
N ALA A 305 -23.06 0.17 -7.02
CA ALA A 305 -21.82 0.94 -7.02
C ALA A 305 -20.65 0.08 -6.52
N VAL A 306 -19.44 0.25 -7.06
CA VAL A 306 -18.23 -0.38 -6.48
C VAL A 306 -18.00 0.11 -5.06
N GLY A 307 -17.51 -0.77 -4.18
CA GLY A 307 -17.31 -0.43 -2.77
C GLY A 307 -17.38 -1.62 -1.85
N TYR A 308 -17.30 -1.38 -0.54
CA TYR A 308 -17.44 -2.45 0.46
C TYR A 308 -18.91 -2.72 0.74
N TYR A 309 -19.28 -4.00 0.72
CA TYR A 309 -20.63 -4.46 1.02
C TYR A 309 -20.62 -5.56 2.07
N THR A 310 -21.69 -5.61 2.85
CA THR A 310 -22.04 -6.75 3.70
C THR A 310 -23.21 -7.49 3.09
N VAL A 311 -23.06 -8.80 2.91
CA VAL A 311 -24.10 -9.68 2.39
C VAL A 311 -24.51 -10.67 3.46
N THR A 312 -25.80 -10.75 3.72
CA THR A 312 -26.41 -11.63 4.71
C THR A 312 -27.40 -12.58 4.04
N ALA A 313 -27.20 -13.89 4.20
CA ALA A 313 -28.18 -14.91 3.86
C ALA A 313 -28.96 -15.31 5.12
N LEU A 314 -30.29 -15.34 5.03
CA LEU A 314 -31.21 -15.68 6.12
C LEU A 314 -32.14 -16.82 5.69
N ASP A 315 -32.01 -17.95 6.36
CA ASP A 315 -32.96 -19.05 6.34
C ASP A 315 -33.93 -18.88 7.51
N ALA A 316 -35.13 -18.39 7.19
CA ALA A 316 -36.16 -18.11 8.18
C ALA A 316 -36.75 -19.39 8.80
N GLU A 317 -36.80 -20.50 8.05
CA GLU A 317 -37.38 -21.76 8.52
C GLU A 317 -36.49 -22.40 9.59
N ASN A 318 -35.17 -22.38 9.36
CA ASN A 318 -34.19 -22.95 10.28
C ASN A 318 -33.61 -21.93 11.29
N ASN A 319 -34.08 -20.67 11.25
CA ASN A 319 -33.58 -19.55 12.06
C ASN A 319 -32.06 -19.39 11.98
N ASN A 320 -31.51 -19.60 10.79
CA ASN A 320 -30.08 -19.59 10.54
C ASN A 320 -29.71 -18.38 9.66
N SER A 321 -28.62 -17.71 9.99
CA SER A 321 -28.14 -16.58 9.21
C SER A 321 -26.62 -16.51 9.18
N LYS A 322 -26.06 -16.13 8.04
CA LYS A 322 -24.62 -15.90 7.91
C LYS A 322 -24.37 -14.66 7.08
N SER A 323 -23.34 -13.91 7.48
CA SER A 323 -22.94 -12.69 6.80
C SER A 323 -21.48 -12.74 6.36
N MET A 324 -21.16 -12.04 5.27
CA MET A 324 -19.80 -11.81 4.81
C MET A 324 -19.64 -10.38 4.31
N THR A 325 -18.46 -9.80 4.53
CA THR A 325 -18.11 -8.48 4.00
C THR A 325 -17.04 -8.64 2.92
N PHE A 326 -17.15 -7.88 1.82
CA PHE A 326 -16.17 -7.90 0.73
C PHE A 326 -16.14 -6.59 -0.05
N LEU A 327 -15.07 -6.39 -0.80
CA LEU A 327 -14.96 -5.32 -1.80
C LEU A 327 -15.59 -5.78 -3.11
N LEU A 328 -16.61 -5.04 -3.57
CA LEU A 328 -17.26 -5.21 -4.86
C LEU A 328 -16.55 -4.35 -5.90
N THR A 329 -16.03 -4.98 -6.96
CA THR A 329 -15.33 -4.31 -8.07
C THR A 329 -16.22 -4.25 -9.30
N SER A 330 -15.82 -3.44 -10.29
CA SER A 330 -16.56 -3.25 -11.54
C SER A 330 -16.80 -4.57 -12.29
N GLY A 331 -17.97 -4.73 -12.91
CA GLY A 331 -18.30 -5.91 -13.72
C GLY A 331 -19.01 -7.01 -12.94
N LYS A 332 -18.85 -8.27 -13.36
CA LYS A 332 -19.58 -9.42 -12.78
C LYS A 332 -18.81 -10.02 -11.61
N ASN A 333 -19.46 -10.11 -10.45
CA ASN A 333 -18.93 -10.66 -9.21
C ASN A 333 -19.78 -11.86 -8.77
N GLU A 334 -19.12 -12.89 -8.25
CA GLU A 334 -19.81 -14.05 -7.67
C GLU A 334 -19.29 -14.29 -6.25
N LYS A 335 -20.22 -14.49 -5.31
CA LYS A 335 -19.92 -14.80 -3.91
C LYS A 335 -20.76 -15.98 -3.47
N SER A 336 -20.22 -16.77 -2.53
CA SER A 336 -20.89 -17.96 -2.04
C SER A 336 -20.98 -17.93 -0.51
N ILE A 337 -22.17 -18.22 0.03
CA ILE A 337 -22.43 -18.27 1.47
C ILE A 337 -22.87 -19.69 1.83
N GLU A 338 -22.11 -20.34 2.70
CA GLU A 338 -22.46 -21.64 3.27
C GLU A 338 -23.25 -21.46 4.57
N LEU A 339 -24.52 -21.88 4.58
CA LEU A 339 -25.31 -21.99 5.80
C LEU A 339 -25.02 -23.34 6.47
N THR A 340 -24.51 -23.28 7.69
CA THR A 340 -24.27 -24.46 8.53
C THR A 340 -25.40 -24.62 9.52
N ASP A 341 -25.93 -25.82 9.71
CA ASP A 341 -26.94 -26.05 10.75
C ASP A 341 -26.39 -25.62 12.11
N VAL A 342 -27.19 -24.85 12.85
CA VAL A 342 -26.87 -24.54 14.24
C VAL A 342 -27.14 -25.83 15.03
N PRO A 343 -26.13 -26.42 15.69
CA PRO A 343 -26.31 -27.61 16.51
C PRO A 343 -27.46 -27.39 17.51
N GLU A 344 -28.34 -28.38 17.66
CA GLU A 344 -29.57 -28.25 18.47
C GLU A 344 -29.26 -27.97 19.95
N ASP A 345 -28.07 -28.41 20.40
CA ASP A 345 -27.43 -28.20 21.69
C ASP A 345 -26.81 -26.80 21.90
N GLU A 346 -26.62 -26.00 20.84
CA GLU A 346 -26.16 -24.60 20.91
C GLU A 346 -27.31 -23.57 20.89
N LYS A 347 -28.58 -24.00 20.88
CA LYS A 347 -29.74 -23.13 21.08
C LYS A 347 -29.86 -22.66 22.54
N ALA A 348 -28.81 -22.03 23.07
CA ALA A 348 -28.81 -21.45 24.39
C ALA A 348 -29.67 -20.18 24.40
N THR A 349 -30.63 -20.10 25.33
CA THR A 349 -31.39 -18.88 25.57
C THR A 349 -30.54 -17.94 26.43
N TYR A 350 -29.91 -16.94 25.80
CA TYR A 350 -29.12 -15.95 26.55
C TYR A 350 -30.01 -14.86 27.13
N LYS A 351 -29.89 -14.60 28.43
CA LYS A 351 -30.50 -13.44 29.07
C LYS A 351 -29.53 -12.26 29.01
N ILE A 352 -29.71 -11.39 28.03
CA ILE A 352 -28.91 -10.17 27.90
C ILE A 352 -29.49 -9.11 28.84
N SER A 353 -28.64 -8.48 29.67
CA SER A 353 -29.01 -7.39 30.57
C SER A 353 -28.15 -6.17 30.27
N PHE A 354 -28.78 -4.99 30.14
CA PHE A 354 -28.10 -3.73 29.82
C PHE A 354 -28.05 -2.82 31.04
N LYS A 355 -26.94 -2.12 31.22
CA LYS A 355 -26.79 -1.04 32.20
C LYS A 355 -26.39 0.24 31.47
N VAL A 356 -27.32 1.19 31.37
CA VAL A 356 -27.10 2.48 30.69
C VAL A 356 -26.72 3.53 31.73
N LYS A 357 -25.66 4.30 31.47
CA LYS A 357 -25.17 5.39 32.34
C LYS A 357 -24.82 6.62 31.51
N ASP A 358 -24.99 7.80 32.10
CA ASP A 358 -24.41 9.05 31.60
C ASP A 358 -23.24 9.49 32.51
N VAL A 359 -22.76 10.73 32.33
CA VAL A 359 -21.69 11.32 33.14
C VAL A 359 -22.09 11.58 34.61
N LYS A 360 -23.38 11.53 34.96
CA LYS A 360 -23.93 11.79 36.30
C LYS A 360 -24.41 10.52 37.02
N GLY A 361 -24.60 9.40 36.32
CA GLY A 361 -24.98 8.13 36.94
C GLY A 361 -25.78 7.19 36.04
N PRO A 362 -26.39 6.12 36.61
CA PRO A 362 -27.25 5.20 35.87
C PRO A 362 -28.56 5.86 35.45
N LEU A 363 -29.02 5.55 34.24
CA LEU A 363 -30.29 6.03 33.69
C LEU A 363 -31.39 4.98 33.84
N SER A 364 -32.61 5.41 34.20
CA SER A 364 -33.81 4.58 34.26
C SER A 364 -34.75 4.89 33.08
N ASN A 365 -35.66 3.96 32.75
CA ASN A 365 -36.65 4.09 31.66
C ASN A 365 -36.07 4.32 30.26
N VAL A 366 -34.90 3.77 29.97
CA VAL A 366 -34.30 3.81 28.63
C VAL A 366 -34.91 2.72 27.75
N GLY A 367 -35.39 3.09 26.57
CA GLY A 367 -35.80 2.14 25.54
C GLY A 367 -34.57 1.50 24.89
N ILE A 368 -34.51 0.17 24.86
CA ILE A 368 -33.44 -0.59 24.23
C ILE A 368 -34.04 -1.42 23.11
N THR A 369 -33.57 -1.20 21.90
CA THR A 369 -33.90 -2.02 20.74
C THR A 369 -32.72 -2.91 20.42
N LEU A 370 -32.94 -4.22 20.44
CA LEU A 370 -31.95 -5.22 20.06
C LEU A 370 -32.17 -5.61 18.60
N TYR A 371 -31.12 -5.48 17.79
CA TYR A 371 -31.11 -5.95 16.42
C TYR A 371 -30.31 -7.24 16.34
N LYS A 372 -30.89 -8.30 15.76
CA LYS A 372 -30.16 -9.54 15.46
C LYS A 372 -29.49 -9.32 14.11
N ASN A 373 -28.17 -9.12 14.14
CA ASN A 373 -27.32 -8.64 13.03
C ASN A 373 -27.44 -7.13 12.82
N SER A 374 -26.29 -6.50 12.52
CA SER A 374 -26.06 -5.06 12.40
C SER A 374 -26.76 -4.43 11.19
N ILE A 375 -28.08 -4.57 11.11
CA ILE A 375 -28.92 -3.98 10.06
C ILE A 375 -29.88 -3.04 10.79
N PHE A 376 -29.74 -1.74 10.54
CA PHE A 376 -30.65 -0.70 11.02
C PHE A 376 -31.89 -0.59 10.13
#